data_AF-A0A1Q8S8K8-F1
#
_entry.id   AF-A0A1Q8S8K8-F1
#
_cell.length_a   1.000
_cell.length_b   1.000
_cell.length_c   1.000
_cell.angle_alpha   90.00
_cell.angle_beta   90.00
_cell.angle_gamma   90.00
#
_symmetry.space_group_name_H-M   'P 1'
#
loop_
_entity.id
_entity.type
_entity.pdbx_description
1 polymer ?
#
loop_
_entity_poly.entity_id
_entity_poly.type
_entity_poly.pdbx_seq_one_letter_code
_entity_poly.pdbx_strand_id
1 'polypeptide(L)'
;MKFSVFLGAVLAITSAEACASYKYCWCVRDNFNYQGKVQNNIAWDEDTTKACVANGGGGVSGWYGQNFKECYRYVKRTIRLDGAINNCDFSEQCAAAGKAEGVTSRGLCRDKISGFHWRRTDV
;
A
#
# COMPACT_ATOMS: atom_id res chain seq x y z
N MET A 1 45.91 -19.63 13.81
CA MET A 1 44.66 -18.89 14.07
C MET A 1 43.66 -19.30 13.01
N LYS A 2 42.54 -19.93 13.38
CA LYS A 2 41.48 -20.36 12.45
C LYS A 2 40.33 -19.36 12.55
N PHE A 3 40.05 -18.63 11.46
CA PHE A 3 38.90 -17.74 11.35
C PHE A 3 37.67 -18.57 10.99
N SER A 4 36.83 -18.86 11.99
CA SER A 4 35.49 -19.38 11.75
C SER A 4 34.58 -18.21 11.38
N VAL A 5 34.33 -18.03 10.08
CA VAL A 5 33.30 -17.13 9.57
C VAL A 5 31.95 -17.82 9.78
N PHE A 6 31.23 -17.41 10.82
CA PHE A 6 29.81 -17.75 10.96
C PHE A 6 29.03 -16.87 9.98
N LEU A 7 28.61 -17.44 8.85
CA LEU A 7 27.54 -16.88 8.03
C LEU A 7 26.25 -16.93 8.85
N GLY A 8 25.95 -15.83 9.56
CA GLY A 8 24.64 -15.62 10.13
C GLY A 8 23.64 -15.41 9.01
N ALA A 9 22.88 -16.45 8.66
CA ALA A 9 21.67 -16.28 7.86
C ALA A 9 20.71 -15.40 8.66
N VAL A 10 20.54 -14.15 8.23
CA VAL A 10 19.46 -13.30 8.72
C VAL A 10 18.18 -13.90 8.15
N LEU A 11 17.53 -14.76 8.92
CA LEU A 11 16.13 -15.11 8.68
C LEU A 11 15.35 -13.81 8.83
N ALA A 12 15.05 -13.17 7.70
CA ALA A 12 14.02 -12.15 7.65
C ALA A 12 12.73 -12.85 8.07
N ILE A 13 12.40 -12.76 9.36
CA ILE A 13 11.07 -13.08 9.86
C ILE A 13 10.18 -12.04 9.20
N THR A 14 9.66 -12.37 8.02
CA THR A 14 8.53 -11.66 7.45
C THR A 14 7.40 -11.93 8.42
N SER A 15 7.23 -11.04 9.39
CA SER A 15 6.03 -11.03 10.22
C SER A 15 4.87 -11.06 9.24
N ALA A 16 4.14 -12.18 9.20
CA ALA A 16 2.90 -12.32 8.46
C ALA A 16 1.95 -11.29 9.05
N GLU A 17 2.06 -10.05 8.58
CA GLU A 17 1.30 -8.96 9.13
C GLU A 17 -0.14 -9.16 8.77
N ALA A 18 -0.92 -8.83 9.77
CA ALA A 18 -2.30 -9.16 9.84
C ALA A 18 -3.09 -8.09 9.07
N CYS A 19 -3.12 -8.18 7.74
CA CYS A 19 -3.58 -7.07 6.91
C CYS A 19 -5.10 -6.97 6.93
N ALA A 20 -5.59 -5.75 7.11
CA ALA A 20 -7.01 -5.48 7.20
C ALA A 20 -7.60 -5.21 5.81
N SER A 21 -8.86 -5.62 5.64
CA SER A 21 -9.65 -5.36 4.45
C SER A 21 -10.30 -3.98 4.52
N TYR A 22 -10.13 -3.17 3.48
CA TYR A 22 -10.75 -1.85 3.35
C TYR A 22 -11.47 -1.71 2.01
N LYS A 23 -12.44 -0.80 1.94
CA LYS A 23 -13.13 -0.50 0.67
C LYS A 23 -12.42 0.56 -0.16
N TYR A 24 -11.77 1.52 0.51
CA TYR A 24 -11.16 2.67 -0.14
C TYR A 24 -9.72 2.86 0.33
N CYS A 25 -8.79 3.13 -0.59
CA CYS A 25 -7.42 3.50 -0.27
C CYS A 25 -6.83 4.49 -1.28
N TRP A 26 -5.87 5.30 -0.87
CA TRP A 26 -5.10 6.21 -1.72
C TRP A 26 -3.66 6.36 -1.23
N CYS A 27 -2.76 6.74 -2.12
CA CYS A 27 -1.37 7.06 -1.77
C CYS A 27 -1.26 8.53 -1.36
N VAL A 28 -0.46 8.81 -0.34
CA VAL A 28 -0.01 10.15 0.01
C VAL A 28 1.50 10.22 -0.05
N ARG A 29 2.03 11.36 -0.50
CA ARG A 29 3.45 11.68 -0.49
C ARG A 29 3.79 12.74 0.54
N ASP A 30 4.94 12.52 1.13
CA ASP A 30 5.57 13.31 2.17
C ASP A 30 7.00 13.68 1.73
N ASN A 31 7.52 14.76 2.30
CA ASN A 31 8.89 15.23 2.13
C ASN A 31 9.30 15.51 0.68
N PHE A 32 8.44 16.20 -0.09
CA PHE A 32 8.78 16.66 -1.45
C PHE A 32 8.75 18.18 -1.54
N ASN A 33 9.64 18.76 -2.35
CA ASN A 33 9.69 20.21 -2.54
C ASN A 33 8.73 20.65 -3.65
N TYR A 34 7.84 21.58 -3.33
CA TYR A 34 6.98 22.24 -4.31
C TYR A 34 7.00 23.74 -4.05
N GLN A 35 7.36 24.50 -5.07
CA GLN A 35 7.48 25.97 -5.00
C GLN A 35 8.37 26.45 -3.83
N GLY A 36 9.49 25.76 -3.59
CA GLY A 36 10.47 26.12 -2.56
C GLY A 36 10.07 25.74 -1.13
N LYS A 37 8.96 24.99 -0.94
CA LYS A 37 8.49 24.53 0.37
C LYS A 37 8.39 23.02 0.39
N VAL A 38 8.83 22.42 1.50
CA VAL A 38 8.59 21.00 1.77
C VAL A 38 7.11 20.78 2.03
N GLN A 39 6.50 19.91 1.24
CA GLN A 39 5.12 19.50 1.34
C GLN A 39 5.03 18.11 1.96
N ASN A 40 3.97 17.92 2.73
CA ASN A 40 3.64 16.65 3.38
C ASN A 40 2.16 16.34 3.23
N ASN A 41 1.83 15.06 3.31
CA ASN A 41 0.48 14.52 3.31
C ASN A 41 -0.34 14.95 2.08
N ILE A 42 0.30 14.98 0.91
CA ILE A 42 -0.34 15.35 -0.35
C ILE A 42 -0.75 14.09 -1.09
N ALA A 43 -2.03 14.00 -1.47
CA ALA A 43 -2.53 12.87 -2.24
C ALA A 43 -1.79 12.72 -3.58
N TRP A 44 -1.56 11.47 -3.99
CA TRP A 44 -0.80 11.14 -5.19
C TRP A 44 -1.63 10.28 -6.14
N ASP A 45 -2.34 10.95 -7.05
CA ASP A 45 -3.35 10.34 -7.91
C ASP A 45 -2.80 9.26 -8.85
N GLU A 46 -1.61 9.51 -9.40
CA GLU A 46 -0.96 8.60 -10.34
C GLU A 46 -0.63 7.26 -9.66
N ASP A 47 0.06 7.30 -8.53
CA ASP A 47 0.44 6.08 -7.81
C ASP A 47 -0.75 5.43 -7.11
N THR A 48 -1.76 6.20 -6.71
CA THR A 48 -3.04 5.63 -6.27
C THR A 48 -3.67 4.78 -7.37
N THR A 49 -3.61 5.23 -8.63
CA THR A 49 -4.14 4.48 -9.77
C THR A 49 -3.33 3.19 -10.00
N LYS A 50 -2.00 3.28 -9.97
CA LYS A 50 -1.11 2.11 -10.14
C LYS A 50 -1.30 1.08 -9.01
N ALA A 51 -1.29 1.53 -7.75
CA ALA A 51 -1.50 0.68 -6.58
C ALA A 51 -2.88 0.00 -6.62
N CYS A 52 -3.91 0.70 -7.12
CA CYS A 52 -5.24 0.12 -7.30
C CYS A 52 -5.26 -1.05 -8.27
N VAL A 53 -4.52 -0.95 -9.39
CA VAL A 53 -4.37 -2.03 -10.36
C VAL A 53 -3.56 -3.20 -9.77
N ALA A 54 -2.46 -2.89 -9.08
CA ALA A 54 -1.55 -3.88 -8.49
C ALA A 54 -2.15 -4.66 -7.30
N ASN A 55 -3.15 -4.11 -6.61
CA ASN A 55 -3.82 -4.75 -5.46
C ASN A 55 -4.77 -5.91 -5.87
N GLY A 56 -4.44 -6.65 -6.93
CA GLY A 56 -5.05 -7.94 -7.25
C GLY A 56 -6.33 -7.89 -8.09
N GLY A 57 -6.48 -6.90 -8.97
CA GLY A 57 -7.51 -6.84 -10.02
C GLY A 57 -8.96 -6.62 -9.55
N GLY A 58 -9.63 -5.60 -10.09
CA GLY A 58 -11.05 -5.30 -9.82
C GLY A 58 -11.31 -4.08 -8.93
N GLY A 59 -10.26 -3.43 -8.43
CA GLY A 59 -10.37 -2.07 -7.90
C GLY A 59 -10.58 -1.06 -9.00
N VAL A 60 -11.40 -0.04 -8.74
CA VAL A 60 -11.64 1.08 -9.66
C VAL A 60 -11.06 2.34 -9.04
N SER A 61 -10.13 2.99 -9.73
CA SER A 61 -9.67 4.32 -9.33
C SER A 61 -10.69 5.36 -9.77
N GLY A 62 -11.21 6.15 -8.84
CA GLY A 62 -12.13 7.26 -9.13
C GLY A 62 -11.82 8.47 -8.25
N TRP A 63 -12.45 9.60 -8.56
CA TRP A 63 -12.29 10.81 -7.76
C TRP A 63 -13.05 10.69 -6.44
N TYR A 64 -12.37 10.96 -5.34
CA TYR A 64 -13.02 11.17 -4.04
C TYR A 64 -13.38 12.65 -3.90
N GLY A 65 -14.68 12.93 -3.99
CA GLY A 65 -15.14 14.32 -4.15
C GLY A 65 -14.58 14.93 -5.43
N GLN A 66 -13.96 16.12 -5.32
CA GLN A 66 -13.32 16.84 -6.43
C GLN A 66 -11.80 17.04 -6.25
N ASN A 67 -11.17 16.36 -5.28
CA ASN A 67 -9.84 16.77 -4.78
C ASN A 67 -8.69 15.82 -5.12
N PHE A 68 -8.91 14.50 -5.13
CA PHE A 68 -7.87 13.50 -5.42
C PHE A 68 -8.49 12.15 -5.81
N LYS A 69 -7.70 11.25 -6.39
CA LYS A 69 -8.13 9.88 -6.73
C LYS A 69 -8.07 8.96 -5.51
N GLU A 70 -9.10 8.15 -5.34
CA GLU A 70 -9.12 6.99 -4.45
C GLU A 70 -9.29 5.70 -5.27
N CYS A 71 -8.69 4.62 -4.80
CA CYS A 71 -9.04 3.27 -5.22
C CYS A 71 -10.25 2.80 -4.43
N TYR A 72 -11.29 2.31 -5.11
CA TYR A 72 -12.40 1.61 -4.49
C TYR A 72 -12.42 0.14 -4.93
N ARG A 73 -12.52 -0.77 -3.96
CA ARG A 73 -12.79 -2.18 -4.21
C ARG A 73 -13.67 -2.74 -3.11
N TYR A 74 -14.90 -3.11 -3.46
CA TYR A 74 -15.75 -3.88 -2.57
C TYR A 74 -16.70 -4.77 -3.37
N VAL A 75 -16.58 -6.07 -3.17
CA VAL A 75 -17.51 -7.06 -3.70
C VAL A 75 -18.24 -7.70 -2.53
N LYS A 76 -19.54 -7.41 -2.39
CA LYS A 76 -20.37 -7.98 -1.31
C LYS A 76 -20.50 -9.49 -1.51
N ARG A 77 -19.87 -10.28 -0.65
CA ARG A 77 -19.99 -11.76 -0.60
C ARG A 77 -20.10 -12.22 0.85
N THR A 78 -20.80 -13.34 1.06
CA THR A 78 -21.17 -13.87 2.39
C THR A 78 -19.97 -14.31 3.22
N ILE A 79 -18.87 -14.72 2.57
CA ILE A 79 -17.61 -15.13 3.19
C ILE A 79 -16.52 -14.82 2.17
N ARG A 80 -15.63 -13.81 2.33
CA ARG A 80 -14.48 -13.67 1.42
C ARG A 80 -13.28 -12.88 1.96
N LEU A 81 -12.11 -13.35 1.50
CA LEU A 81 -10.74 -12.88 1.72
C LEU A 81 -10.16 -12.11 0.49
N ASP A 82 -10.91 -11.83 -0.57
CA ASP A 82 -10.39 -11.27 -1.85
C ASP A 82 -11.25 -10.14 -2.46
N GLY A 83 -12.31 -9.73 -1.76
CA GLY A 83 -13.33 -8.79 -2.25
C GLY A 83 -13.09 -7.34 -1.85
N ALA A 84 -11.96 -7.04 -1.22
CA ALA A 84 -11.62 -5.75 -0.64
C ALA A 84 -10.13 -5.45 -0.84
N ILE A 85 -9.74 -4.21 -0.57
CA ILE A 85 -8.35 -3.77 -0.65
C ILE A 85 -7.58 -4.34 0.55
N ASN A 86 -6.47 -5.01 0.27
CA ASN A 86 -5.48 -5.36 1.28
C ASN A 86 -4.63 -4.11 1.57
N ASN A 87 -4.74 -3.56 2.78
CA ASN A 87 -4.05 -2.31 3.13
C ASN A 87 -2.53 -2.42 3.16
N CYS A 88 -1.96 -3.57 3.52
CA CYS A 88 -0.51 -3.75 3.53
C CYS A 88 0.01 -3.73 2.10
N ASP A 89 -0.53 -4.59 1.23
CA ASP A 89 -0.15 -4.65 -0.18
C ASP A 89 -0.29 -3.25 -0.82
N PHE A 90 -1.39 -2.54 -0.53
CA PHE A 90 -1.61 -1.20 -1.06
C PHE A 90 -0.56 -0.19 -0.55
N SER A 91 -0.25 -0.23 0.74
CA SER A 91 0.74 0.68 1.35
C SER A 91 2.16 0.40 0.85
N GLU A 92 2.51 -0.87 0.63
CA GLU A 92 3.79 -1.27 0.06
C GLU A 92 3.94 -0.76 -1.38
N GLN A 93 2.89 -0.83 -2.19
CA GLN A 93 2.90 -0.27 -3.55
C GLN A 93 3.11 1.26 -3.52
N CYS A 94 2.43 1.97 -2.62
CA CYS A 94 2.65 3.42 -2.45
C CYS A 94 4.09 3.72 -1.99
N ALA A 95 4.62 2.95 -1.02
CA ALA A 95 5.96 3.15 -0.49
C ALA A 95 7.06 2.85 -1.53
N ALA A 96 6.87 1.81 -2.35
CA ALA A 96 7.76 1.48 -3.46
C ALA A 96 7.82 2.62 -4.48
N ALA A 97 6.67 3.22 -4.82
CA ALA A 97 6.61 4.38 -5.71
C ALA A 97 7.32 5.60 -5.10
N GLY A 98 7.09 5.89 -3.81
CA GLY A 98 7.80 6.98 -3.11
C GLY A 98 9.31 6.79 -3.15
N LYS A 99 9.80 5.57 -2.88
CA LYS A 99 11.22 5.23 -2.94
C LYS A 99 11.82 5.46 -4.33
N ALA A 100 11.09 5.14 -5.40
CA ALA A 100 11.54 5.36 -6.77
C ALA A 100 11.72 6.85 -7.11
N GLU A 101 10.88 7.70 -6.52
CA GLU A 101 10.86 9.17 -6.72
C GLU A 101 11.67 9.93 -5.66
N GLY A 102 12.34 9.23 -4.74
CA GLY A 102 13.14 9.86 -3.67
C GLY A 102 12.31 10.59 -2.61
N VAL A 103 11.03 10.25 -2.46
CA VAL A 103 10.10 10.85 -1.50
C VAL A 103 9.57 9.79 -0.52
N THR A 104 9.00 10.21 0.60
CA THR A 104 8.28 9.26 1.47
C THR A 104 6.85 9.12 0.96
N SER A 105 6.34 7.90 0.84
CA SER A 105 4.96 7.67 0.41
C SER A 105 4.35 6.52 1.20
N ARG A 106 3.04 6.60 1.45
CA ARG A 106 2.28 5.59 2.21
C ARG A 106 0.84 5.51 1.73
N GLY A 107 0.24 4.33 1.91
CA GLY A 107 -1.18 4.11 1.69
C GLY A 107 -2.01 4.56 2.89
N LEU A 108 -3.09 5.29 2.63
CA LEU A 108 -4.15 5.55 3.60
C LEU A 108 -5.42 4.85 3.14
N CYS A 109 -6.16 4.26 4.08
CA CYS A 109 -7.36 3.49 3.78
C CYS A 109 -8.51 3.85 4.72
N ARG A 110 -9.75 3.74 4.23
CA ARG A 110 -10.98 3.96 5.00
C ARG A 110 -12.05 2.92 4.70
N ASP A 111 -13.06 2.88 5.56
CA ASP A 111 -14.15 1.90 5.56
C ASP A 111 -13.64 0.46 5.70
N LYS A 112 -13.03 0.18 6.87
CA LYS A 112 -12.60 -1.17 7.25
C LYS A 112 -13.80 -2.11 7.27
N ILE A 113 -13.63 -3.31 6.73
CA ILE A 113 -14.65 -4.35 6.77
C ILE A 113 -14.17 -5.58 7.54
N SER A 114 -15.10 -6.42 7.96
CA SER A 114 -14.79 -7.74 8.51
C SER A 114 -14.16 -8.59 7.41
N GLY A 115 -12.86 -8.81 7.53
CA GLY A 115 -12.05 -9.49 6.53
C GLY A 115 -10.58 -9.33 6.90
N PHE A 116 -9.80 -10.31 6.49
CA PHE A 116 -8.38 -10.34 6.73
C PHE A 116 -7.67 -10.77 5.46
N HIS A 117 -6.55 -10.14 5.17
CA HIS A 117 -5.67 -10.58 4.11
C HIS A 117 -4.35 -11.00 4.72
N TRP A 118 -3.82 -12.10 4.22
CA TRP A 118 -2.40 -12.35 4.39
C TRP A 118 -1.67 -11.41 3.44
N ARG A 119 -0.62 -10.75 3.94
CA ARG A 119 0.31 -10.02 3.07
C ARG A 119 0.78 -10.97 1.97
N ARG A 120 0.71 -10.54 0.71
CA ARG A 120 1.31 -11.32 -0.38
C ARG A 120 2.83 -11.18 -0.28
N THR A 121 3.47 -12.17 0.32
CA THR A 121 4.90 -12.39 0.18
C THR A 121 5.10 -13.04 -1.18
N ASP A 122 5.19 -12.23 -2.25
CA ASP A 122 5.56 -12.77 -3.55
C ASP A 122 7.01 -13.32 -3.47
N VAL A 123 7.19 -14.49 -4.07
CA VAL A 123 8.40 -15.34 -4.16
C VAL A 123 9.49 -14.68 -5.01
#